data_AF-A0A368X675-F1
#
_entry.id   AF-A0A368X675-F1
#
_cell.length_a   1.000
_cell.length_b   1.000
_cell.length_c   1.000
_cell.angle_alpha   90.00
_cell.angle_beta   90.00
_cell.angle_gamma   90.00
#
_symmetry.space_group_name_H-M   'P 1'
#
loop_
_entity.id
_entity.type
_entity.pdbx_description
1 polymer ?
#
loop_
_entity_poly.entity_id
_entity_poly.type
_entity_poly.pdbx_seq_one_letter_code
_entity_poly.pdbx_strand_id
1 'polypeptide(L)'
;MVATEKNVNPYTLDETLAQLRHYLTEVKRPDALELLNKAIAKAEGDESYAQRMEAALLHGSTIECRSLLSDFGDYWEKPRAEFPFYPHHDNVNLIDSAMHHIKLGCVEEAIEFYNGMHN
;
A
#
# COMPACT_ATOMS: atom_id res chain seq x y z
N MET A 1 0.72 13.55 28.73
CA MET A 1 0.14 12.46 27.95
C MET A 1 -0.26 13.06 26.61
N VAL A 2 0.62 12.99 25.62
CA VAL A 2 0.29 13.49 24.27
C VAL A 2 -0.70 12.49 23.71
N ALA A 3 -1.93 12.91 23.45
CA ALA A 3 -2.84 12.12 22.64
C ALA A 3 -2.14 11.98 21.28
N THR A 4 -1.62 10.78 20.99
CA THR A 4 -1.23 10.42 19.64
C THR A 4 -2.50 10.54 18.82
N GLU A 5 -2.63 11.63 18.07
CA GLU A 5 -3.65 11.75 17.04
C GLU A 5 -3.63 10.43 16.26
N LYS A 6 -4.78 9.78 16.15
CA LYS A 6 -4.92 8.69 15.18
C LYS A 6 -4.35 9.24 13.88
N ASN A 7 -3.38 8.53 13.29
CA ASN A 7 -2.80 8.87 12.00
C ASN A 7 -3.88 8.66 10.93
N VAL A 8 -4.87 9.56 10.92
CA VAL A 8 -5.99 9.59 10.00
C VAL A 8 -5.43 10.06 8.69
N ASN A 9 -5.69 9.32 7.62
CA ASN A 9 -5.29 9.72 6.29
C ASN A 9 -5.92 11.10 5.98
N PRO A 10 -5.11 12.16 5.72
CA PRO A 10 -5.64 13.50 5.50
C PRO A 10 -6.29 13.66 4.11
N TYR A 11 -6.17 12.64 3.25
CA TYR A 11 -6.64 12.65 1.88
C TYR A 11 -7.95 11.88 1.71
N THR A 12 -8.69 12.22 0.67
CA THR A 12 -9.77 11.39 0.14
C THR A 12 -9.22 10.06 -0.42
N LEU A 13 -10.11 9.10 -0.71
CA LEU A 13 -9.70 7.84 -1.34
C LEU A 13 -9.01 8.09 -2.69
N ASP A 14 -9.59 8.94 -3.54
CA ASP A 14 -9.04 9.24 -4.87
C ASP A 14 -7.65 9.89 -4.79
N GLU A 15 -7.48 10.87 -3.89
CA GLU A 15 -6.19 11.50 -3.64
C GLU A 15 -5.16 10.50 -3.08
N THR A 16 -5.59 9.61 -2.18
CA THR A 16 -4.74 8.53 -1.65
C THR A 16 -4.26 7.59 -2.76
N LEU A 17 -5.17 7.17 -3.64
CA LEU A 17 -4.85 6.30 -4.77
C LEU A 17 -3.96 7.00 -5.79
N ALA A 18 -4.15 8.30 -6.01
CA ALA A 18 -3.28 9.11 -6.87
C ALA A 18 -1.86 9.22 -6.28
N GLN A 19 -1.73 9.47 -4.98
CA GLN A 19 -0.44 9.53 -4.28
C GLN A 19 0.28 8.17 -4.30
N LEU A 20 -0.44 7.08 -4.07
CA LEU A 20 0.13 5.72 -4.19
C LEU A 20 0.64 5.46 -5.61
N ARG A 21 -0.14 5.84 -6.62
CA ARG A 21 0.25 5.69 -8.02
C ARG A 21 1.50 6.51 -8.35
N HIS A 22 1.56 7.76 -7.89
CA HIS A 22 2.72 8.64 -8.01
C HIS A 22 3.96 8.00 -7.39
N TYR A 23 3.90 7.66 -6.10
CA TYR A 23 5.00 7.04 -5.37
C TYR A 23 5.54 5.80 -6.10
N LEU A 24 4.67 4.84 -6.43
CA LEU A 24 5.07 3.56 -7.06
C LEU A 24 5.67 3.74 -8.46
N THR A 25 5.23 4.77 -9.18
CA THR A 25 5.79 5.14 -10.49
C THR A 25 7.19 5.72 -10.34
N GLU A 26 7.38 6.68 -9.44
CA GLU A 26 8.66 7.36 -9.21
C GLU A 26 9.74 6.44 -8.64
N VAL A 27 9.38 5.49 -7.79
CA VAL A 27 10.32 4.48 -7.27
C VAL A 27 10.58 3.31 -8.24
N LYS A 28 9.97 3.34 -9.44
CA LYS A 28 10.13 2.36 -10.54
C LYS A 28 9.78 0.93 -10.14
N ARG A 29 8.63 0.74 -9.48
CA ARG A 29 8.17 -0.58 -9.01
C ARG A 29 6.91 -1.03 -9.74
N PRO A 30 7.04 -1.55 -10.98
CA PRO A 30 5.91 -1.87 -11.84
C PRO A 30 5.01 -2.97 -11.26
N ASP A 31 5.58 -3.97 -10.58
CA ASP A 31 4.79 -5.08 -10.03
C ASP A 31 3.88 -4.63 -8.86
N ALA A 32 4.35 -3.68 -8.04
CA ALA A 32 3.55 -3.08 -6.99
C ALA A 32 2.46 -2.17 -7.58
N LEU A 33 2.78 -1.41 -8.63
CA LEU A 33 1.81 -0.62 -9.38
C LEU A 33 0.72 -1.51 -10.02
N GLU A 34 1.10 -2.66 -10.57
CA GLU A 34 0.17 -3.63 -11.13
C GLU A 34 -0.76 -4.21 -10.04
N LEU A 35 -0.22 -4.53 -8.86
CA LEU A 35 -1.03 -4.98 -7.72
C LEU A 35 -2.04 -3.92 -7.28
N LEU A 36 -1.63 -2.65 -7.19
CA LEU A 36 -2.54 -1.55 -6.90
C LEU A 36 -3.65 -1.44 -7.97
N ASN A 37 -3.30 -1.55 -9.25
CA ASN A 37 -4.27 -1.50 -10.34
C ASN A 37 -5.27 -2.66 -10.29
N LYS A 38 -4.84 -3.86 -9.93
CA LYS A 38 -5.74 -5.02 -9.71
C LYS A 38 -6.73 -4.75 -8.58
N ALA A 39 -6.25 -4.16 -7.48
CA ALA A 39 -7.10 -3.77 -6.37
C ALA A 39 -8.15 -2.73 -6.80
N ILE A 40 -7.74 -1.69 -7.54
CA ILE A 40 -8.66 -0.65 -8.04
C ILE A 40 -9.69 -1.25 -8.99
N ALA A 41 -9.26 -2.03 -9.99
CA ALA A 41 -10.15 -2.68 -10.94
C ALA A 41 -11.17 -3.61 -10.26
N LYS A 42 -10.79 -4.27 -9.17
CA LYS A 42 -11.72 -5.08 -8.38
C LYS A 42 -12.76 -4.20 -7.67
N ALA A 43 -12.33 -3.09 -7.05
CA ALA A 43 -13.23 -2.16 -6.37
C ALA A 43 -14.29 -1.57 -7.33
N GLU A 44 -13.95 -1.33 -8.60
CA GLU A 44 -14.90 -0.82 -9.60
C GLU A 44 -16.07 -1.78 -9.88
N GLY A 45 -15.88 -3.10 -9.71
CA GLY A 45 -16.89 -4.13 -9.98
C GLY A 45 -17.47 -4.82 -8.74
N ASP A 46 -16.94 -4.56 -7.55
CA ASP A 46 -17.29 -5.23 -6.29
C ASP A 46 -17.43 -4.19 -5.18
N GLU A 47 -18.68 -3.80 -4.89
CA GLU A 47 -19.01 -2.80 -3.87
C GLU A 47 -18.52 -3.20 -2.47
N SER A 48 -18.55 -4.50 -2.13
CA SER A 48 -18.05 -4.97 -0.85
C SER A 48 -16.52 -4.81 -0.77
N TYR A 49 -15.82 -5.09 -1.86
CA TYR A 49 -14.39 -4.82 -1.96
C TYR A 49 -14.07 -3.32 -1.91
N ALA A 50 -14.84 -2.48 -2.60
CA ALA A 50 -14.68 -1.02 -2.57
C ALA A 50 -14.78 -0.45 -1.15
N GLN A 51 -15.79 -0.88 -0.38
CA GLN A 51 -15.95 -0.47 1.01
C GLN A 51 -14.77 -0.93 1.90
N ARG A 52 -14.26 -2.14 1.69
CA ARG A 52 -13.05 -2.62 2.37
C ARG A 52 -11.82 -1.80 1.98
N MET A 53 -11.68 -1.44 0.71
CA MET A 53 -10.57 -0.62 0.23
C MET A 53 -10.57 0.75 0.90
N GLU A 54 -11.71 1.44 0.89
CA GLU A 54 -11.85 2.75 1.53
C GLU A 54 -11.50 2.66 3.03
N ALA A 55 -12.10 1.70 3.74
CA ALA A 55 -11.83 1.49 5.15
C ALA A 55 -10.34 1.22 5.44
N ALA A 56 -9.71 0.34 4.65
CA ALA A 56 -8.30 -0.02 4.85
C ALA A 56 -7.35 1.15 4.56
N LEU A 57 -7.56 1.89 3.46
CA LEU A 57 -6.63 2.95 3.05
C LEU A 57 -6.82 4.25 3.84
N LEU A 58 -8.06 4.59 4.23
CA LEU A 58 -8.33 5.83 4.96
C LEU A 58 -8.20 5.67 6.48
N HIS A 59 -8.55 4.49 7.01
CA HIS A 59 -8.70 4.29 8.45
C HIS A 59 -7.96 3.07 9.01
N GLY A 60 -7.49 2.19 8.12
CA GLY A 60 -6.83 0.94 8.50
C GLY A 60 -5.36 1.10 8.89
N SER A 61 -4.84 0.03 9.47
CA SER A 61 -3.42 -0.19 9.74
C SER A 61 -2.76 -1.02 8.64
N THR A 62 -1.49 -1.40 8.84
CA THR A 62 -0.78 -2.38 8.02
C THR A 62 -1.53 -3.71 7.90
N ILE A 63 -2.24 -4.15 8.94
CA ILE A 63 -3.00 -5.40 8.92
C ILE A 63 -4.16 -5.31 7.93
N GLU A 64 -4.95 -4.24 7.98
CA GLU A 64 -6.08 -4.04 7.07
C GLU A 64 -5.61 -3.83 5.62
N CYS A 65 -4.51 -3.10 5.41
CA CYS A 65 -3.89 -2.94 4.09
C CYS A 65 -3.47 -4.30 3.50
N ARG A 66 -2.78 -5.13 4.28
CA ARG A 66 -2.40 -6.49 3.88
C ARG A 66 -3.60 -7.38 3.64
N SER A 67 -4.62 -7.32 4.49
CA SER A 67 -5.84 -8.10 4.34
C SER A 67 -6.62 -7.72 3.08
N LEU A 68 -6.65 -6.44 2.70
CA LEU A 68 -7.24 -5.97 1.44
C LEU A 68 -6.55 -6.61 0.24
N LEU A 69 -5.22 -6.57 0.23
CA LEU A 69 -4.41 -7.06 -0.89
C LEU A 69 -4.38 -8.59 -0.98
N SER A 70 -4.74 -9.29 0.10
CA SER A 70 -4.76 -10.77 0.16
C SER A 70 -5.79 -11.42 -0.77
N ASP A 71 -6.69 -10.64 -1.37
CA ASP A 71 -7.54 -11.10 -2.47
C ASP A 71 -6.72 -11.48 -3.74
N PHE A 72 -5.45 -11.08 -3.84
CA PHE A 72 -4.56 -11.35 -4.98
C PHE A 72 -3.37 -12.28 -4.67
N GLY A 73 -3.28 -12.79 -3.45
CA GLY A 73 -2.20 -13.66 -2.99
C GLY A 73 -2.24 -13.91 -1.49
N ASP A 74 -1.56 -14.95 -1.02
CA ASP A 74 -1.47 -15.22 0.42
C ASP A 74 -0.28 -14.47 1.05
N TYR A 75 -0.52 -13.26 1.56
CA TYR A 75 0.49 -12.45 2.24
C TYR A 75 0.59 -12.74 3.75
N TRP A 76 -0.14 -13.75 4.22
CA TRP A 76 0.00 -14.32 5.55
C TRP A 76 0.74 -15.67 5.52
N GLU A 77 1.12 -16.13 4.32
CA GLU A 77 1.89 -17.35 4.12
C GLU A 77 3.18 -17.29 4.95
N LYS A 78 3.52 -18.43 5.56
CA LYS A 78 4.80 -18.58 6.24
C LYS A 78 5.93 -18.52 5.21
N PRO A 79 7.15 -18.15 5.63
CA PRO A 79 8.30 -18.19 4.74
C PRO A 79 8.44 -19.57 4.10
N ARG A 80 8.69 -19.61 2.79
CA ARG A 80 8.98 -20.85 2.06
C ARG A 80 10.38 -21.35 2.41
N ALA A 81 10.60 -22.65 2.24
CA ALA A 81 11.92 -23.26 2.46
C ALA A 81 12.92 -22.96 1.31
N GLU A 82 12.42 -22.55 0.15
CA GLU A 82 13.20 -22.28 -1.06
C GLU A 82 12.95 -20.85 -1.55
N PHE A 83 13.90 -20.30 -2.32
CA PHE A 83 13.83 -18.94 -2.83
C PHE A 83 12.74 -18.80 -3.94
N PRO A 84 11.95 -17.70 -3.97
CA PRO A 84 11.93 -16.61 -2.99
C PRO A 84 11.23 -17.03 -1.69
N PHE A 85 11.92 -16.81 -0.56
CA PHE A 85 11.44 -17.23 0.76
C PHE A 85 10.19 -16.47 1.22
N TYR A 86 9.97 -15.25 0.72
CA TYR A 86 8.82 -14.41 1.04
C TYR A 86 8.14 -13.93 -0.25
N PRO A 87 7.51 -14.85 -0.99
CA PRO A 87 6.89 -14.50 -2.25
C PRO A 87 5.78 -13.48 -1.97
N HIS A 88 5.72 -12.43 -2.79
CA HIS A 88 4.71 -11.39 -2.75
C HIS A 88 4.84 -10.35 -1.62
N HIS A 89 5.71 -10.53 -0.62
CA HIS A 89 5.85 -9.56 0.48
C HIS A 89 6.36 -8.19 0.02
N ASP A 90 7.25 -8.14 -0.96
CA ASP A 90 7.91 -6.90 -1.34
C ASP A 90 6.93 -5.86 -1.90
N ASN A 91 5.97 -6.28 -2.73
CA ASN A 91 4.99 -5.37 -3.32
C ASN A 91 3.99 -4.84 -2.29
N VAL A 92 3.51 -5.69 -1.38
CA VAL A 92 2.59 -5.27 -0.31
C VAL A 92 3.31 -4.39 0.70
N ASN A 93 4.55 -4.74 1.08
CA ASN A 93 5.35 -3.93 2.00
C ASN A 93 5.66 -2.56 1.40
N LEU A 94 5.86 -2.49 0.08
CA LEU A 94 6.08 -1.21 -0.60
C LEU A 94 4.82 -0.33 -0.60
N ILE A 95 3.65 -0.91 -0.89
CA ILE A 95 2.36 -0.19 -0.81
C ILE A 95 2.08 0.26 0.64
N ASP A 96 2.35 -0.58 1.63
CA ASP A 96 2.17 -0.25 3.04
C ASP A 96 3.12 0.87 3.49
N SER A 97 4.40 0.80 3.09
CA SER A 97 5.38 1.87 3.32
C SER A 97 4.95 3.18 2.67
N ALA A 98 4.49 3.13 1.42
CA ALA A 98 3.96 4.30 0.72
C ALA A 98 2.76 4.90 1.47
N MET A 99 1.82 4.07 1.91
CA MET A 99 0.67 4.50 2.73
C MET A 99 1.10 5.17 4.03
N HIS A 100 2.16 4.69 4.68
CA HIS A 100 2.71 5.33 5.87
C HIS A 100 3.20 6.75 5.57
N HIS A 101 3.98 6.93 4.50
CA HIS A 101 4.50 8.25 4.09
C HIS A 101 3.40 9.20 3.62
N ILE A 102 2.36 8.69 2.94
CA ILE A 102 1.18 9.46 2.56
C ILE A 102 0.47 10.01 3.80
N LYS A 103 0.20 9.15 4.79
CA LYS A 103 -0.45 9.56 6.05
C LYS A 103 0.37 10.60 6.82
N LEU A 104 1.70 10.56 6.71
CA LEU A 104 2.61 11.53 7.31
C LEU A 104 2.82 12.80 6.47
N GLY A 105 2.36 12.84 5.22
CA GLY A 105 2.55 13.97 4.31
C GLY A 105 4.00 14.16 3.83
N CYS A 106 4.81 13.09 3.77
CA CYS A 106 6.23 13.13 3.37
C CYS A 106 6.55 12.24 2.17
N VAL A 107 5.66 12.23 1.17
CA VAL A 107 5.74 11.34 0.00
C VAL A 107 7.01 11.61 -0.83
N GLU A 108 7.33 12.88 -1.06
CA GLU A 108 8.49 13.25 -1.90
C GLU A 108 9.82 12.88 -1.24
N GLU A 109 9.98 13.15 0.05
CA GLU A 109 11.17 12.75 0.80
C GLU A 109 11.34 11.23 0.83
N ALA A 110 10.22 10.49 0.90
CA ALA A 110 10.24 9.04 0.86
C ALA A 110 10.64 8.49 -0.53
N ILE A 111 10.21 9.14 -1.62
CA ILE A 111 10.63 8.81 -2.99
C ILE A 111 12.13 9.05 -3.14
N GLU A 112 12.62 10.23 -2.75
CA GLU A 112 14.04 10.59 -2.83
C GLU A 112 14.91 9.61 -2.04
N PHE A 113 14.51 9.31 -0.80
CA PHE A 113 15.21 8.35 0.05
C PHE A 113 15.25 6.95 -0.55
N TYR A 114 14.11 6.45 -1.03
CA TYR A 114 14.03 5.13 -1.65
C TYR A 114 14.93 5.05 -2.90
N ASN A 115 14.87 6.07 -3.76
CA ASN A 115 15.67 6.13 -4.97
C ASN A 115 17.16 6.20 -4.65
N GLY A 116 17.59 6.98 -3.66
CA GLY A 116 19.00 7.03 -3.24
C GLY A 116 19.55 5.71 -2.68
N MET A 117 18.70 4.78 -2.26
CA MET A 117 19.10 3.46 -1.75
C MET A 117 19.03 2.34 -2.79
N HIS A 118 18.22 2.51 -3.83
CA HIS A 118 17.82 1.40 -4.71
C HIS A 118 17.98 1.66 -6.21
N ASN A 119 18.26 2.90 -6.62
CA ASN A 119 18.47 3.33 -8.00
C ASN A 119 19.83 4.03 -8.17
#